data_AF-A0A2A3F6G8-F1
#
_entry.id   AF-A0A2A3F6G8-F1
#
_cell.length_a   1.000
_cell.length_b   1.000
_cell.length_c   1.000
_cell.angle_alpha   90.00
_cell.angle_beta   90.00
_cell.angle_gamma   90.00
#
_symmetry.space_group_name_H-M   'P 1'
#
loop_
_entity.id
_entity.type
_entity.pdbx_description
1 polymer ?
#
loop_
_entity_poly.entity_id
_entity_poly.type
_entity_poly.pdbx_seq_one_letter_code
_entity_poly.pdbx_strand_id
1 'polypeptide(L)'
;MLDLTTCDQQLLQIVDLVCSRLLERSDHLQPADLMILGAHCRNLLHDVLGHKFTLRATEDLDLAFAIADWDAYAQVVKGLSKSGDTGIRYKVADIPTDLVPFGPIEEPTGVVPDPPHRDLSVWAFQEVFNSAHELPLPTAGSIKIPTVPGYTALKLAAWLDRSENDNYKDATDIATALFWYTNSGHVSDRLYTDVVHGFETLDKFDMDEARAAAYLLGEDLATEVGTERIAELDRRWPGPRNDDLPRLMNIATNPWNGAQTSIAATHSSTPCNSGGRPPSNRHQGNRRLSGSTRGLEPKYEWWGALKVLVVAGFTILLT
;
A
#
# COMPACT_ATOMS: atom_id res chain seq x y z
N MET A 1 -0.29 16.68 5.95
CA MET A 1 0.64 16.02 6.88
C MET A 1 -0.16 14.99 7.66
N LEU A 2 0.30 13.73 7.71
CA LEU A 2 -0.34 12.67 8.49
C LEU A 2 -0.21 13.00 9.98
N ASP A 3 -1.32 13.03 10.72
CA ASP A 3 -1.30 13.27 12.17
C ASP A 3 -1.31 11.95 12.95
N LEU A 4 -0.11 11.39 13.12
CA LEU A 4 0.10 10.12 13.82
C LEU A 4 -0.13 10.20 15.33
N THR A 5 -0.40 11.39 15.89
CA THR A 5 -0.76 11.53 17.31
C THR A 5 -2.19 11.13 17.60
N THR A 6 -3.01 10.98 16.55
CA THR A 6 -4.45 10.65 16.63
C THR A 6 -4.76 9.17 16.39
N CYS A 7 -3.74 8.35 16.14
CA CYS A 7 -3.90 6.91 15.91
C CYS A 7 -4.67 6.23 17.03
N ASP A 8 -5.53 5.27 16.67
CA ASP A 8 -6.21 4.42 17.64
C ASP A 8 -5.18 3.70 18.53
N GLN A 9 -5.29 3.95 19.83
CA GLN A 9 -4.39 3.37 20.84
C GLN A 9 -4.42 1.84 20.83
N GLN A 10 -5.53 1.21 20.43
CA GLN A 10 -5.61 -0.25 20.32
C GLN A 10 -4.70 -0.78 19.21
N LEU A 11 -4.51 -0.04 18.11
CA LEU A 11 -3.61 -0.41 17.02
C LEU A 11 -2.14 -0.27 17.44
N LEU A 12 -1.84 0.65 18.36
CA LEU A 12 -0.49 0.88 18.87
C LEU A 12 -0.06 -0.12 19.95
N GLN A 13 -0.99 -0.71 20.71
CA GLN A 13 -0.69 -1.56 21.88
C GLN A 13 0.34 -2.66 21.62
N ILE A 14 0.13 -3.45 20.57
CA ILE A 14 1.04 -4.56 20.23
C ILE A 14 2.40 -4.03 19.80
N VAL A 15 2.42 -2.94 19.02
CA VAL A 15 3.65 -2.32 18.52
C VAL A 15 4.47 -1.73 19.67
N ASP A 16 3.83 -0.97 20.55
CA ASP A 16 4.43 -0.36 21.75
C ASP A 16 4.98 -1.42 22.70
N LEU A 17 4.21 -2.48 22.96
CA LEU A 17 4.65 -3.59 23.80
C LEU A 17 5.88 -4.30 23.23
N VAL A 18 5.89 -4.62 21.94
CA VAL A 18 7.03 -5.30 21.32
C VAL A 18 8.26 -4.39 21.27
N CYS A 19 8.09 -3.13 20.85
CA CYS A 19 9.21 -2.19 20.76
C CYS A 19 9.82 -1.90 22.14
N SER A 20 9.00 -1.65 23.17
CA SER A 20 9.50 -1.41 24.53
C SER A 20 10.30 -2.60 25.06
N ARG A 21 9.82 -3.83 24.82
CA ARG A 21 10.52 -5.06 25.24
C ARG A 21 11.81 -5.32 24.50
N LEU A 22 11.93 -4.89 23.24
CA LEU A 22 13.20 -4.97 22.51
C LEU A 22 14.19 -3.94 23.01
N LEU A 23 13.75 -2.70 23.20
CA LEU A 23 14.59 -1.59 23.67
C LEU A 23 15.10 -1.81 25.09
N GLU A 24 14.29 -2.38 25.99
CA GLU A 24 14.72 -2.76 27.36
C GLU A 24 15.88 -3.79 27.38
N ARG A 25 16.09 -4.51 26.27
CA ARG A 25 17.06 -5.62 26.19
C ARG A 25 18.35 -5.26 25.47
N SER A 26 18.42 -4.10 24.83
CA SER A 26 19.53 -3.72 23.95
C SER A 26 19.94 -2.27 24.16
N ASP A 27 21.13 -2.05 24.72
CA ASP A 27 21.72 -0.71 24.85
C ASP A 27 22.15 -0.12 23.49
N HIS A 28 22.22 -0.96 22.45
CA HIS A 28 22.65 -0.60 21.10
C HIS A 28 21.50 -0.26 20.15
N LEU A 29 20.26 -0.22 20.65
CA LEU A 29 19.08 0.02 19.84
C LEU A 29 18.32 1.20 20.41
N GLN A 30 18.08 2.22 19.58
CA GLN A 30 17.24 3.35 19.92
C GLN A 30 15.88 3.23 19.22
N PRO A 31 14.82 3.89 19.75
CA PRO A 31 13.51 3.87 19.10
C PRO A 31 13.58 4.32 17.63
N ALA A 32 14.41 5.32 17.35
CA ALA A 32 14.59 5.88 16.02
C ALA A 32 15.20 4.90 15.01
N ASP A 33 15.82 3.80 15.45
CA ASP A 33 16.39 2.74 14.60
C ASP A 33 15.35 1.71 14.14
N LEU A 34 14.13 1.79 14.69
CA LEU A 34 13.03 0.86 14.42
C LEU A 34 12.08 1.42 13.39
N MET A 35 11.65 0.58 12.45
CA MET A 35 10.57 0.91 11.52
C MET A 35 9.51 -0.18 11.50
N ILE A 36 8.25 0.21 11.67
CA ILE A 36 7.14 -0.73 11.55
C ILE A 36 6.84 -1.08 10.10
N LEU A 37 6.63 -2.37 9.84
CA LEU A 37 6.35 -2.91 8.51
C LEU A 37 5.03 -3.69 8.49
N GLY A 38 4.75 -4.29 7.34
CA GLY A 38 3.74 -5.33 7.21
C GLY A 38 2.31 -4.87 7.49
N ALA A 39 1.53 -5.76 8.11
CA ALA A 39 0.10 -5.53 8.28
C ALA A 39 -0.22 -4.54 9.42
N HIS A 40 0.61 -4.45 10.47
CA HIS A 40 0.41 -3.44 11.51
C HIS A 40 0.68 -2.03 10.97
N CYS A 41 1.75 -1.84 10.18
CA CYS A 41 2.00 -0.59 9.46
C CYS A 41 0.78 -0.20 8.59
N ARG A 42 0.28 -1.15 7.79
CA ARG A 42 -0.91 -0.94 6.95
C ARG A 42 -2.13 -0.48 7.75
N ASN A 43 -2.41 -1.13 8.87
CA ASN A 43 -3.59 -0.85 9.68
C ASN A 43 -3.48 0.54 10.34
N LEU A 44 -2.28 0.93 10.78
CA LEU A 44 -2.02 2.26 11.31
C LEU A 44 -2.20 3.34 10.23
N LEU A 45 -1.59 3.16 9.06
CA LEU A 45 -1.77 4.06 7.91
C LEU A 45 -3.24 4.17 7.52
N HIS A 46 -3.95 3.05 7.47
CA HIS A 46 -5.38 3.02 7.17
C HIS A 46 -6.21 3.86 8.14
N ASP A 47 -5.94 3.73 9.44
CA ASP A 47 -6.67 4.44 10.49
C ASP A 47 -6.42 5.94 10.48
N VAL A 48 -5.15 6.35 10.41
CA VAL A 48 -4.78 7.79 10.39
C VAL A 48 -5.23 8.49 9.11
N LEU A 49 -5.40 7.76 8.01
CA LEU A 49 -6.01 8.26 6.78
C LEU A 49 -7.54 8.34 6.87
N GLY A 50 -8.15 7.96 8.01
CA GLY A 50 -9.57 8.10 8.28
C GLY A 50 -10.44 6.97 7.74
N HIS A 51 -9.85 5.85 7.32
CA HIS A 51 -10.59 4.71 6.79
C HIS A 51 -10.93 3.70 7.89
N LYS A 52 -12.06 3.00 7.74
CA LYS A 52 -12.64 2.14 8.80
C LYS A 52 -13.07 0.74 8.33
N PHE A 53 -12.80 0.38 7.07
CA PHE A 53 -13.18 -0.95 6.61
C PHE A 53 -12.18 -2.00 7.09
N THR A 54 -12.68 -3.22 7.31
CA THR A 54 -11.86 -4.31 7.82
C THR A 54 -10.80 -4.73 6.79
N LEU A 55 -9.55 -4.74 7.23
CA LEU A 55 -8.42 -5.29 6.49
C LEU A 55 -8.12 -6.72 6.94
N ARG A 56 -7.35 -7.46 6.13
CA ARG A 56 -6.94 -8.83 6.45
C ARG A 56 -6.24 -8.90 7.81
N ALA A 57 -6.64 -9.85 8.64
CA ALA A 57 -5.99 -10.10 9.93
C ALA A 57 -4.52 -10.52 9.77
N THR A 58 -3.73 -10.26 10.81
CA THR A 58 -2.33 -10.63 10.93
C THR A 58 -2.09 -11.16 12.33
N GLU A 59 -1.23 -12.16 12.47
CA GLU A 59 -0.88 -12.76 13.76
C GLU A 59 0.56 -12.42 14.18
N ASP A 60 1.35 -11.95 13.21
CA ASP A 60 2.72 -11.54 13.34
C ASP A 60 2.89 -10.03 13.19
N LEU A 61 3.92 -9.52 13.87
CA LEU A 61 4.41 -8.16 13.74
C LEU A 61 5.70 -8.17 12.90
N ASP A 62 5.85 -7.21 11.99
CA ASP A 62 7.07 -7.05 11.19
C ASP A 62 7.77 -5.75 11.62
N LEU A 63 9.04 -5.83 11.99
CA LEU A 63 9.88 -4.68 12.36
C LEU A 63 11.19 -4.70 11.57
N ALA A 64 11.53 -3.56 10.98
CA ALA A 64 12.83 -3.29 10.38
C ALA A 64 13.78 -2.67 11.44
N PHE A 65 15.05 -3.05 11.39
CA PHE A 65 16.11 -2.56 12.27
C PHE A 65 17.24 -1.98 11.45
N ALA A 66 17.48 -0.68 11.57
CA ALA A 66 18.69 -0.05 11.05
C ALA A 66 19.85 -0.44 11.97
N ILE A 67 20.76 -1.30 11.50
CA ILE A 67 21.87 -1.79 12.32
C ILE A 67 23.22 -1.55 11.63
N ALA A 68 24.26 -1.32 12.44
CA ALA A 68 25.60 -1.09 11.93
C ALA A 68 26.29 -2.37 11.43
N ASP A 69 26.08 -3.49 12.12
CA ASP A 69 26.74 -4.77 11.86
C ASP A 69 25.97 -5.97 12.43
N TRP A 70 26.44 -7.17 12.11
CA TRP A 70 25.85 -8.43 12.59
C TRP A 70 25.99 -8.65 14.10
N ASP A 71 27.00 -8.05 14.75
CA ASP A 71 27.17 -8.16 16.20
C ASP A 71 26.06 -7.39 16.91
N ALA A 72 25.67 -6.21 16.41
CA ALA A 72 24.51 -5.48 16.89
C ALA A 72 23.21 -6.29 16.73
N TYR A 73 23.01 -6.93 15.57
CA TYR A 73 21.85 -7.82 15.38
C TYR A 73 21.83 -8.97 16.39
N ALA A 74 22.98 -9.65 16.55
CA ALA A 74 23.12 -10.77 17.46
C ALA A 74 22.78 -10.39 18.90
N GLN A 75 23.11 -9.17 19.32
CA GLN A 75 22.75 -8.65 20.63
C GLN A 75 21.24 -8.40 20.78
N VAL A 76 20.59 -7.78 19.79
CA VAL A 76 19.13 -7.55 19.80
C VAL A 76 18.37 -8.86 19.95
N VAL A 77 18.76 -9.88 19.18
CA VAL A 77 18.05 -11.18 19.17
C VAL A 77 18.51 -12.14 20.26
N LYS A 78 19.60 -11.82 20.99
CA LYS A 78 20.18 -12.68 22.03
C LYS A 78 19.12 -13.05 23.06
N GLY A 79 18.92 -14.35 23.28
CA GLY A 79 17.97 -14.86 24.27
C GLY A 79 16.49 -14.76 23.88
N LEU A 80 16.16 -14.26 22.69
CA LEU A 80 14.83 -14.43 22.13
C LEU A 80 14.67 -15.85 21.59
N SER A 81 13.47 -16.41 21.76
CA SER A 81 13.16 -17.72 21.19
C SER A 81 12.82 -17.54 19.71
N LYS A 82 13.56 -18.23 18.83
CA LYS A 82 13.18 -18.34 17.41
C LYS A 82 11.81 -19.01 17.29
N SER A 83 11.02 -18.59 16.31
CA SER A 83 9.73 -19.21 15.99
C SER A 83 9.52 -19.25 14.49
N GLY A 84 9.19 -20.39 13.91
CA GLY A 84 9.06 -20.54 12.46
C GLY A 84 10.41 -20.70 11.74
N ASP A 85 10.35 -20.81 10.41
CA ASP A 85 11.47 -21.30 9.58
C ASP A 85 12.17 -20.19 8.78
N THR A 86 11.76 -18.93 8.94
CA THR A 86 12.31 -17.78 8.17
C THR A 86 13.66 -17.31 8.66
N GLY A 87 14.11 -17.75 9.84
CA GLY A 87 15.37 -17.35 10.46
C GLY A 87 15.39 -15.95 11.08
N ILE A 88 14.43 -15.08 10.73
CA ILE A 88 14.23 -13.72 11.26
C ILE A 88 13.10 -13.60 12.27
N ARG A 89 12.33 -14.68 12.47
CA ARG A 89 11.15 -14.66 13.32
C ARG A 89 11.46 -15.09 14.73
N TYR A 90 11.09 -14.24 15.69
CA TYR A 90 11.33 -14.42 17.12
C TYR A 90 10.06 -14.17 17.92
N LYS A 91 9.99 -14.72 19.13
CA LYS A 91 8.95 -14.35 20.10
C LYS A 91 9.43 -13.18 20.94
N VAL A 92 8.70 -12.06 20.88
CA VAL A 92 8.88 -10.90 21.76
C VAL A 92 7.59 -10.69 22.52
N ALA A 93 7.63 -10.76 23.86
CA ALA A 93 6.42 -10.72 24.70
C ALA A 93 5.33 -11.73 24.23
N ASP A 94 5.75 -12.95 23.87
CA ASP A 94 4.92 -14.02 23.31
C ASP A 94 4.26 -13.73 21.95
N ILE A 95 4.57 -12.59 21.34
CA ILE A 95 4.09 -12.20 20.01
C ILE A 95 5.13 -12.65 18.97
N PRO A 96 4.73 -13.39 17.91
CA PRO A 96 5.60 -13.67 16.78
C PRO A 96 5.97 -12.37 16.06
N THR A 97 7.27 -12.08 15.98
CA THR A 97 7.78 -10.86 15.38
C THR A 97 8.90 -11.19 14.39
N ASP A 98 8.74 -10.77 13.14
CA ASP A 98 9.80 -10.76 12.14
C ASP A 98 10.72 -9.56 12.41
N LEU A 99 11.97 -9.86 12.77
CA LEU A 99 13.00 -8.86 13.04
C LEU A 99 13.94 -8.77 11.85
N VAL A 100 13.68 -7.82 10.95
CA VAL A 100 14.36 -7.65 9.67
C VAL A 100 15.50 -6.64 9.81
N PRO A 101 16.77 -7.08 9.81
CA PRO A 101 17.89 -6.14 9.83
C PRO A 101 18.12 -5.54 8.44
N PHE A 102 18.58 -4.29 8.38
CA PHE A 102 19.04 -3.62 7.16
C PHE A 102 20.11 -2.55 7.51
N GLY A 103 20.75 -1.96 6.49
CA GLY A 103 21.83 -0.97 6.66
C GLY A 103 23.17 -1.48 6.11
N PRO A 104 24.32 -1.09 6.70
CA PRO A 104 25.66 -1.48 6.23
C PRO A 104 25.95 -2.98 6.13
N ILE A 105 25.06 -3.85 6.65
CA ILE A 105 25.15 -5.31 6.52
C ILE A 105 24.64 -5.83 5.16
N GLU A 106 24.07 -4.97 4.32
CA GLU A 106 23.57 -5.33 3.00
C GLU A 106 24.72 -5.63 2.02
N GLU A 107 24.64 -6.76 1.32
CA GLU A 107 25.61 -7.22 0.33
C GLU A 107 24.91 -8.09 -0.74
N PRO A 108 24.64 -7.56 -1.95
CA PRO A 108 24.73 -6.14 -2.33
C PRO A 108 23.61 -5.29 -1.69
N THR A 109 23.64 -3.97 -1.90
CA THR A 109 22.61 -3.05 -1.42
C THR A 109 21.18 -3.53 -1.77
N GLY A 110 20.29 -3.57 -0.77
CA GLY A 110 18.94 -4.12 -0.87
C GLY A 110 18.83 -5.62 -0.59
N VAL A 111 19.95 -6.29 -0.26
CA VAL A 111 20.00 -7.72 0.04
C VAL A 111 20.83 -7.94 1.30
N VAL A 112 20.24 -8.59 2.30
CA VAL A 112 20.98 -9.05 3.48
C VAL A 112 21.32 -10.53 3.31
N PRO A 113 22.62 -10.91 3.26
CA PRO A 113 23.00 -12.30 3.14
C PRO A 113 22.72 -13.06 4.45
N ASP A 114 21.96 -14.15 4.33
CA ASP A 114 21.62 -15.15 5.37
C ASP A 114 20.78 -14.67 6.57
N PRO A 115 19.52 -15.16 6.63
CA PRO A 115 19.10 -15.88 7.81
C PRO A 115 18.71 -17.32 7.42
N PRO A 116 19.20 -18.29 8.19
CA PRO A 116 19.76 -19.63 7.90
C PRO A 116 19.68 -20.33 6.52
N HIS A 117 18.89 -19.87 5.55
CA HIS A 117 18.52 -20.66 4.35
C HIS A 117 18.35 -19.85 3.05
N ARG A 118 18.28 -18.52 3.07
CA ARG A 118 18.18 -17.68 1.86
C ARG A 118 18.56 -16.23 2.15
N ASP A 119 18.98 -15.51 1.12
CA ASP A 119 19.15 -14.06 1.20
C ASP A 119 17.80 -13.39 1.48
N LEU A 120 17.85 -12.35 2.31
CA LEU A 120 16.68 -11.56 2.68
C LEU A 120 16.66 -10.29 1.85
N SER A 121 15.65 -10.13 1.00
CA SER A 121 15.43 -8.86 0.32
C SER A 121 14.98 -7.80 1.32
N VAL A 122 15.76 -6.73 1.40
CA VAL A 122 15.45 -5.48 2.11
C VAL A 122 15.44 -4.32 1.12
N TRP A 123 14.98 -4.62 -0.10
CA TRP A 123 14.95 -3.68 -1.20
C TRP A 123 14.24 -2.38 -0.80
N ALA A 124 14.91 -1.25 -1.05
CA ALA A 124 14.50 0.11 -0.69
C ALA A 124 14.25 0.39 0.81
N PHE A 125 14.68 -0.47 1.74
CA PHE A 125 14.45 -0.24 3.17
C PHE A 125 15.14 1.04 3.64
N GLN A 126 16.38 1.30 3.22
CA GLN A 126 17.13 2.49 3.63
C GLN A 126 16.47 3.78 3.14
N GLU A 127 16.01 3.79 1.90
CA GLU A 127 15.35 4.93 1.26
C GLU A 127 14.01 5.22 1.94
N VAL A 128 13.18 4.19 2.16
CA VAL A 128 11.90 4.29 2.87
C VAL A 128 12.09 4.68 4.34
N PHE A 129 13.15 4.23 4.98
CA PHE A 129 13.46 4.60 6.35
C PHE A 129 13.84 6.08 6.49
N ASN A 130 14.58 6.61 5.50
CA ASN A 130 15.00 8.02 5.49
C ASN A 130 13.82 8.99 5.29
N SER A 131 12.80 8.59 4.53
CA SER A 131 11.58 9.36 4.29
C SER A 131 10.48 9.15 5.34
N ALA A 132 10.59 8.09 6.15
CA ALA A 132 9.56 7.66 7.09
C ALA A 132 9.16 8.73 8.09
N HIS A 133 7.87 8.74 8.44
CA HIS A 133 7.34 9.57 9.50
C HIS A 133 7.72 9.02 10.88
N GLU A 134 7.73 9.90 11.87
CA GLU A 134 7.83 9.47 13.26
C GLU A 134 6.48 9.00 13.78
N LEU A 135 6.44 7.78 14.31
CA LEU A 135 5.31 7.19 14.99
C LEU A 135 5.57 7.24 16.50
N PRO A 136 4.96 8.18 17.25
CA PRO A 136 5.11 8.23 18.69
C PRO A 136 4.39 7.04 19.33
N LEU A 137 5.13 6.19 20.05
CA LEU A 137 4.57 5.12 20.86
C LEU A 137 4.54 5.53 22.34
N PRO A 138 3.49 5.18 23.11
CA PRO A 138 3.32 5.61 24.49
C PRO A 138 4.49 5.28 25.43
N THR A 139 5.14 4.12 25.24
CA THR A 139 6.19 3.61 26.13
C THR A 139 7.53 3.53 25.43
N ALA A 140 7.54 3.02 24.19
CA ALA A 140 8.76 2.75 23.44
C ALA A 140 9.43 4.02 22.85
N GLY A 141 8.77 5.17 22.88
CA GLY A 141 9.24 6.39 22.22
C GLY A 141 8.88 6.43 20.73
N SER A 142 9.48 7.36 19.99
CA SER A 142 9.17 7.53 18.56
C SER A 142 9.96 6.55 17.70
N ILE A 143 9.24 5.62 17.05
CA ILE A 143 9.79 4.76 15.99
C ILE A 143 9.48 5.36 14.62
N LYS A 144 9.88 4.69 13.53
CA LYS A 144 9.55 5.07 12.16
C LYS A 144 8.33 4.31 11.63
N ILE A 145 7.54 4.97 10.80
CA ILE A 145 6.49 4.37 9.96
C ILE A 145 6.65 4.86 8.53
N PRO A 146 6.67 3.97 7.52
CA PRO A 146 6.73 4.35 6.11
C PRO A 146 5.66 5.37 5.74
N THR A 147 5.97 6.22 4.77
CA THR A 147 4.96 6.98 4.04
C THR A 147 4.06 6.00 3.24
N VAL A 148 2.95 6.48 2.69
CA VAL A 148 2.14 5.65 1.77
C VAL A 148 2.93 5.24 0.51
N PRO A 149 3.68 6.13 -0.17
CA PRO A 149 4.58 5.73 -1.25
C PRO A 149 5.62 4.70 -0.85
N GLY A 150 6.31 4.90 0.28
CA GLY A 150 7.31 3.97 0.79
C GLY A 150 6.73 2.60 1.12
N TYR A 151 5.58 2.56 1.80
CA TYR A 151 4.83 1.32 2.04
C TYR A 151 4.49 0.61 0.72
N THR A 152 4.04 1.37 -0.28
CA THR A 152 3.70 0.83 -1.61
C THR A 152 4.93 0.24 -2.30
N ALA A 153 6.07 0.91 -2.25
CA ALA A 153 7.35 0.42 -2.78
C ALA A 153 7.74 -0.93 -2.17
N LEU A 154 7.73 -1.03 -0.83
CA LEU A 154 8.07 -2.28 -0.14
C LEU A 154 7.10 -3.41 -0.50
N LYS A 155 5.80 -3.11 -0.66
CA LYS A 155 4.81 -4.10 -1.06
C LYS A 155 4.93 -4.52 -2.52
N LEU A 156 5.29 -3.61 -3.42
CA LEU A 156 5.54 -3.92 -4.82
C LEU A 156 6.73 -4.87 -4.97
N ALA A 157 7.85 -4.57 -4.31
CA ALA A 157 9.03 -5.43 -4.32
C ALA A 157 8.72 -6.81 -3.70
N ALA A 158 8.04 -6.85 -2.56
CA ALA A 158 7.69 -8.10 -1.92
C ALA A 158 6.68 -8.94 -2.72
N TRP A 159 5.77 -8.29 -3.45
CA TRP A 159 4.88 -8.95 -4.39
C TRP A 159 5.65 -9.56 -5.55
N LEU A 160 6.59 -8.82 -6.16
CA LEU A 160 7.44 -9.35 -7.23
C LEU A 160 8.20 -10.61 -6.77
N ASP A 161 8.82 -10.58 -5.58
CA ASP A 161 9.54 -11.75 -5.03
C ASP A 161 8.64 -12.97 -4.76
N ARG A 162 7.41 -12.73 -4.31
CA ARG A 162 6.50 -13.81 -3.88
C ARG A 162 5.59 -14.33 -5.00
N SER A 163 5.30 -13.49 -5.99
CA SER A 163 4.43 -13.82 -7.12
C SER A 163 4.98 -14.93 -8.02
N GLU A 164 6.31 -15.09 -8.06
CA GLU A 164 7.00 -16.20 -8.75
C GLU A 164 6.66 -17.58 -8.15
N ASN A 165 6.20 -17.61 -6.90
CA ASN A 165 5.86 -18.82 -6.15
C ASN A 165 4.35 -18.91 -5.84
N ASP A 166 3.50 -18.34 -6.70
CA ASP A 166 2.04 -18.32 -6.56
C ASP A 166 1.52 -17.68 -5.24
N ASN A 167 2.30 -16.80 -4.62
CA ASN A 167 1.91 -16.10 -3.39
C ASN A 167 1.63 -14.62 -3.66
N TYR A 168 0.34 -14.26 -3.57
CA TYR A 168 -0.17 -12.95 -3.99
C TYR A 168 -0.73 -12.11 -2.85
N LYS A 169 -0.40 -12.42 -1.58
CA LYS A 169 -0.98 -11.70 -0.43
C LYS A 169 -0.72 -10.19 -0.47
N ASP A 170 0.40 -9.76 -1.06
CA ASP A 170 0.79 -8.35 -1.18
C ASP A 170 -0.03 -7.57 -2.21
N ALA A 171 -0.69 -8.27 -3.14
CA ALA A 171 -1.64 -7.66 -4.08
C ALA A 171 -2.71 -6.82 -3.38
N THR A 172 -3.24 -7.35 -2.28
CA THR A 172 -4.28 -6.68 -1.47
C THR A 172 -3.72 -5.46 -0.75
N ASP A 173 -2.47 -5.53 -0.31
CA ASP A 173 -1.79 -4.41 0.35
C ASP A 173 -1.52 -3.27 -0.64
N ILE A 174 -1.08 -3.57 -1.87
CA ILE A 174 -0.90 -2.60 -2.96
C ILE A 174 -2.24 -1.96 -3.34
N ALA A 175 -3.30 -2.77 -3.49
CA ALA A 175 -4.64 -2.25 -3.78
C ALA A 175 -5.17 -1.32 -2.67
N THR A 176 -4.82 -1.61 -1.41
CA THR A 176 -5.18 -0.75 -0.28
C THR A 176 -4.47 0.61 -0.37
N ALA A 177 -3.20 0.64 -0.75
CA ALA A 177 -2.47 1.89 -0.92
C ALA A 177 -2.96 2.74 -2.11
N LEU A 178 -3.28 2.08 -3.24
CA LEU A 178 -3.92 2.75 -4.38
C LEU A 178 -5.27 3.36 -3.99
N PHE A 179 -6.05 2.64 -3.18
CA PHE A 179 -7.30 3.16 -2.65
C PHE A 179 -7.08 4.43 -1.81
N TRP A 180 -6.10 4.43 -0.89
CA TRP A 180 -5.77 5.60 -0.08
C TRP A 180 -5.46 6.82 -0.94
N TYR A 181 -4.67 6.66 -2.00
CA TYR A 181 -4.35 7.75 -2.93
C TYR A 181 -5.58 8.25 -3.68
N THR A 182 -6.40 7.33 -4.18
CA THR A 182 -7.62 7.67 -4.93
C THR A 182 -8.65 8.40 -4.05
N ASN A 183 -8.59 8.24 -2.73
CA ASN A 183 -9.57 8.80 -1.80
C ASN A 183 -8.95 9.85 -0.86
N SER A 184 -7.78 10.35 -1.21
CA SER A 184 -7.10 11.40 -0.47
C SER A 184 -7.50 12.77 -0.99
N GLY A 185 -8.06 13.61 -0.11
CA GLY A 185 -8.35 15.01 -0.43
C GLY A 185 -7.10 15.78 -0.88
N HIS A 186 -5.93 15.47 -0.30
CA HIS A 186 -4.66 16.06 -0.71
C HIS A 186 -4.24 15.65 -2.13
N VAL A 187 -4.50 14.41 -2.53
CA VAL A 187 -4.22 13.95 -3.91
C VAL A 187 -5.21 14.57 -4.89
N SER A 188 -6.48 14.67 -4.51
CA SER A 188 -7.48 15.43 -5.27
C SER A 188 -7.05 16.89 -5.46
N ASP A 189 -6.60 17.55 -4.40
CA ASP A 189 -6.12 18.94 -4.47
C ASP A 189 -4.93 19.07 -5.43
N ARG A 190 -3.98 18.13 -5.42
CA ARG A 190 -2.87 18.09 -6.40
C ARG A 190 -3.37 17.97 -7.83
N LEU A 191 -4.34 17.08 -8.09
CA LEU A 191 -4.88 16.87 -9.44
C LEU A 191 -5.61 18.10 -9.98
N TYR A 192 -6.39 18.80 -9.13
CA TYR A 192 -7.26 19.89 -9.57
C TYR A 192 -6.68 21.30 -9.39
N THR A 193 -5.70 21.48 -8.51
CA THR A 193 -5.15 22.80 -8.16
C THR A 193 -3.78 23.05 -8.79
N ASP A 194 -3.00 22.01 -9.07
CA ASP A 194 -1.78 22.13 -9.85
C ASP A 194 -2.13 22.22 -11.34
N VAL A 195 -2.21 23.47 -11.83
CA VAL A 195 -2.62 23.78 -13.21
C VAL A 195 -1.64 23.28 -14.27
N VAL A 196 -0.41 22.90 -13.88
CA VAL A 196 0.57 22.33 -14.79
C VAL A 196 0.54 20.82 -14.67
N HIS A 197 1.08 20.28 -13.58
CA HIS A 197 1.31 18.84 -13.48
C HIS A 197 0.03 18.04 -13.20
N GLY A 198 -0.83 18.56 -12.31
CA GLY A 198 -2.08 17.90 -11.92
C GLY A 198 -3.06 17.77 -13.08
N PHE A 199 -3.32 18.89 -13.78
CA PHE A 199 -4.22 18.91 -14.93
C PHE A 199 -3.68 18.11 -16.12
N GLU A 200 -2.37 18.19 -16.42
CA GLU A 200 -1.75 17.34 -17.45
C GLU A 200 -1.85 15.86 -17.11
N THR A 201 -1.72 15.50 -15.83
CA THR A 201 -1.92 14.12 -15.36
C THR A 201 -3.36 13.66 -15.56
N LEU A 202 -4.35 14.51 -15.24
CA LEU A 202 -5.76 14.20 -15.50
C LEU A 202 -6.04 14.02 -17.00
N ASP A 203 -5.57 14.93 -17.85
CA ASP A 203 -5.75 14.87 -19.31
C ASP A 203 -5.10 13.60 -19.90
N LYS A 204 -3.89 13.25 -19.44
CA LYS A 204 -3.17 12.01 -19.82
C LYS A 204 -3.98 10.74 -19.58
N PHE A 205 -4.90 10.75 -18.63
CA PHE A 205 -5.75 9.61 -18.28
C PHE A 205 -7.23 9.83 -18.61
N ASP A 206 -7.55 10.67 -19.59
CA ASP A 206 -8.93 10.93 -20.03
C ASP A 206 -9.85 11.38 -18.87
N MET A 207 -9.30 12.14 -17.92
CA MET A 207 -9.96 12.59 -16.69
C MET A 207 -10.36 11.43 -15.74
N ASP A 208 -9.77 10.24 -15.88
CA ASP A 208 -9.91 9.14 -14.91
C ASP A 208 -9.09 9.45 -13.65
N GLU A 209 -9.76 10.01 -12.64
CA GLU A 209 -9.15 10.41 -11.37
C GLU A 209 -8.43 9.25 -10.66
N ALA A 210 -8.96 8.01 -10.74
CA ALA A 210 -8.35 6.87 -10.07
C ALA A 210 -7.02 6.49 -10.73
N ARG A 211 -6.95 6.53 -12.06
CA ARG A 211 -5.68 6.32 -12.79
C ARG A 211 -4.72 7.48 -12.57
N ALA A 212 -5.20 8.71 -12.58
CA ALA A 212 -4.37 9.88 -12.30
C ALA A 212 -3.79 9.85 -10.88
N ALA A 213 -4.59 9.49 -9.87
CA ALA A 213 -4.11 9.32 -8.49
C ALA A 213 -3.09 8.17 -8.37
N ALA A 214 -3.31 7.06 -9.06
CA ALA A 214 -2.35 5.96 -9.12
C ALA A 214 -1.03 6.36 -9.80
N TYR A 215 -1.10 7.24 -10.80
CA TYR A 215 0.09 7.82 -11.44
C TYR A 215 0.88 8.65 -10.44
N LEU A 216 0.21 9.56 -9.72
CA LEU A 216 0.84 10.37 -8.68
C LEU A 216 1.46 9.51 -7.56
N LEU A 217 0.83 8.39 -7.17
CA LEU A 217 1.44 7.44 -6.23
C LEU A 217 2.75 6.87 -6.78
N GLY A 218 2.80 6.57 -8.08
CA GLY A 218 3.99 6.03 -8.72
C GLY A 218 5.11 7.06 -8.82
N GLU A 219 4.78 8.33 -9.06
CA GLU A 219 5.75 9.43 -9.05
C GLU A 219 6.29 9.73 -7.65
N ASP A 220 5.42 9.75 -6.64
CA ASP A 220 5.84 9.96 -5.26
C ASP A 220 6.72 8.79 -4.78
N LEU A 221 6.35 7.56 -5.15
CA LEU A 221 7.14 6.36 -4.87
C LEU A 221 8.51 6.45 -5.53
N ALA A 222 8.57 6.80 -6.81
CA ALA A 222 9.82 6.95 -7.54
C ALA A 222 10.71 8.07 -6.99
N THR A 223 10.10 9.17 -6.55
CA THR A 223 10.81 10.26 -5.87
C THR A 223 11.41 9.77 -4.55
N GLU A 224 10.66 8.93 -3.82
CA GLU A 224 11.07 8.43 -2.51
C GLU A 224 12.19 7.38 -2.58
N VAL A 225 12.08 6.40 -3.48
CA VAL A 225 13.08 5.31 -3.59
C VAL A 225 14.23 5.64 -4.54
N GLY A 226 14.07 6.66 -5.39
CA GLY A 226 15.08 7.08 -6.35
C GLY A 226 15.12 6.25 -7.63
N THR A 227 15.80 6.78 -8.63
CA THR A 227 15.81 6.24 -10.01
C THR A 227 16.48 4.87 -10.11
N GLU A 228 17.56 4.62 -9.37
CA GLU A 228 18.26 3.33 -9.36
C GLU A 228 17.32 2.19 -8.92
N ARG A 229 16.58 2.42 -7.83
CA ARG A 229 15.58 1.47 -7.32
C ARG A 229 14.45 1.26 -8.33
N ILE A 230 13.93 2.32 -8.93
CA ILE A 230 12.93 2.15 -9.99
C ILE A 230 13.45 1.30 -11.15
N ALA A 231 14.70 1.48 -11.58
CA ALA A 231 15.30 0.66 -12.64
C ALA A 231 15.46 -0.83 -12.24
N GLU A 232 15.60 -1.14 -10.96
CA GLU A 232 15.56 -2.52 -10.44
C GLU A 232 14.14 -3.12 -10.52
N LEU A 233 13.12 -2.34 -10.16
CA LEU A 233 11.72 -2.77 -10.32
C LEU A 233 11.35 -3.00 -11.79
N ASP A 234 11.85 -2.16 -12.71
CA ASP A 234 11.61 -2.32 -14.16
C ASP A 234 12.08 -3.67 -14.68
N ARG A 235 13.32 -4.03 -14.32
CA ARG A 235 13.92 -5.28 -14.76
C ARG A 235 13.18 -6.53 -14.24
N ARG A 236 12.52 -6.41 -13.07
CA ARG A 236 11.75 -7.48 -12.43
C ARG A 236 10.30 -7.52 -12.91
N TRP A 237 9.83 -6.48 -13.59
CA TRP A 237 8.43 -6.37 -13.96
C TRP A 237 8.04 -7.43 -15.02
N PRO A 238 7.02 -8.28 -14.77
CA PRO A 238 6.65 -9.36 -15.69
C PRO A 238 5.96 -8.88 -16.99
N GLY A 239 5.82 -7.57 -17.17
CA GLY A 239 5.18 -6.96 -18.34
C GLY A 239 3.64 -6.96 -18.29
N PRO A 240 2.99 -6.24 -19.22
CA PRO A 240 1.53 -6.03 -19.22
C PRO A 240 0.70 -7.22 -19.77
N ARG A 241 1.34 -8.34 -20.17
CA ARG A 241 0.70 -9.45 -20.91
C ARG A 241 0.59 -10.75 -20.12
N ASN A 242 0.91 -10.74 -18.82
CA ASN A 242 0.69 -11.94 -18.03
C ASN A 242 -0.80 -12.03 -17.67
N ASP A 243 -1.57 -12.79 -18.45
CA ASP A 243 -3.03 -12.97 -18.33
C ASP A 243 -3.46 -13.49 -16.95
N ASP A 244 -2.52 -13.96 -16.14
CA ASP A 244 -2.77 -14.40 -14.76
C ASP A 244 -2.83 -13.24 -13.77
N LEU A 245 -2.08 -12.15 -13.96
CA LEU A 245 -2.03 -11.02 -13.02
C LEU A 245 -3.41 -10.52 -12.53
N PRO A 246 -4.48 -10.44 -13.37
CA PRO A 246 -5.81 -10.07 -12.89
C PRO A 246 -6.39 -11.09 -11.90
N ARG A 247 -6.08 -12.37 -12.10
CA ARG A 247 -6.43 -13.50 -11.23
C ARG A 247 -5.59 -13.50 -9.95
N LEU A 248 -4.33 -13.09 -10.04
CA LEU A 248 -3.39 -12.95 -8.91
C LEU A 248 -3.76 -11.77 -8.00
N MET A 249 -4.27 -10.70 -8.60
CA MET A 249 -4.82 -9.53 -7.90
C MET A 249 -6.34 -9.63 -7.68
N ASN A 250 -6.98 -10.78 -7.99
CA ASN A 250 -8.43 -10.93 -7.86
C ASN A 250 -8.81 -10.97 -6.38
N ILE A 251 -9.15 -9.80 -5.86
CA ILE A 251 -9.58 -9.61 -4.49
C ILE A 251 -11.01 -10.17 -4.37
N ALA A 252 -11.16 -11.48 -4.16
CA ALA A 252 -12.44 -12.07 -3.74
C ALA A 252 -12.97 -11.43 -2.44
N THR A 253 -12.07 -10.76 -1.69
CA THR A 253 -12.32 -9.99 -0.48
C THR A 253 -12.13 -8.49 -0.70
N ASN A 254 -12.48 -7.96 -1.89
CA ASN A 254 -12.41 -6.52 -2.11
C ASN A 254 -13.42 -5.84 -1.18
N PRO A 255 -13.00 -5.05 -0.17
CA PRO A 255 -13.96 -4.37 0.72
C PRO A 255 -14.85 -3.38 -0.07
N TRP A 256 -14.45 -3.06 -1.30
CA TRP A 256 -15.12 -2.16 -2.25
C TRP A 256 -16.38 -2.70 -2.92
N ASN A 257 -16.65 -4.01 -2.90
CA ASN A 257 -17.88 -4.52 -3.52
C ASN A 257 -19.16 -4.00 -2.82
N GLY A 258 -19.05 -3.46 -1.60
CA GLY A 258 -20.18 -2.87 -0.86
C GLY A 258 -20.24 -1.34 -0.83
N ALA A 259 -19.18 -0.62 -1.21
CA ALA A 259 -19.11 0.84 -1.06
C ALA A 259 -19.65 1.61 -2.28
N GLN A 260 -19.64 1.01 -3.48
CA GLN A 260 -20.12 1.66 -4.70
C GLN A 260 -21.65 1.83 -4.77
N THR A 261 -22.42 1.16 -3.90
CA THR A 261 -23.89 1.29 -3.90
C THR A 261 -24.43 2.58 -3.30
N SER A 262 -23.63 3.41 -2.61
CA SER A 262 -24.12 4.64 -1.96
C SER A 262 -23.99 5.91 -2.81
N ILE A 263 -23.10 5.95 -3.81
CA ILE A 263 -22.89 7.14 -4.64
C ILE A 263 -24.00 7.31 -5.71
N ALA A 264 -24.70 6.23 -6.05
CA ALA A 264 -25.78 6.26 -7.04
C ALA A 264 -27.15 6.76 -6.50
N ALA A 265 -27.27 7.07 -5.20
CA ALA A 265 -28.55 7.36 -4.55
C ALA A 265 -28.75 8.84 -4.18
N THR A 266 -28.41 9.77 -5.06
CA THR A 266 -28.78 11.19 -4.91
C THR A 266 -29.33 11.82 -6.20
N HIS A 267 -30.14 11.08 -6.95
CA HIS A 267 -31.10 11.69 -7.89
C HIS A 267 -32.46 11.03 -7.78
N SER A 268 -33.16 11.26 -6.67
CA SER A 268 -34.61 11.07 -6.60
C SER A 268 -35.29 12.37 -7.04
N SER A 269 -35.61 12.47 -8.32
CA SER A 269 -36.57 13.46 -8.82
C SER A 269 -37.98 12.95 -8.54
N THR A 270 -38.68 13.65 -7.65
CA THR A 270 -40.09 13.43 -7.35
C THR A 270 -40.94 13.75 -8.59
N PRO A 271 -41.81 12.85 -9.11
CA PRO A 271 -42.83 13.26 -10.06
C PRO A 271 -44.07 13.71 -9.29
N CYS A 272 -44.40 14.98 -9.45
CA CYS A 272 -45.67 15.56 -9.02
C CYS A 272 -46.81 14.94 -9.86
N ASN A 273 -47.79 14.35 -9.19
CA ASN A 273 -48.91 13.66 -9.79
C ASN A 273 -50.07 14.65 -9.99
N SER A 274 -50.49 14.91 -11.23
CA SER A 274 -51.79 15.52 -11.51
C SER A 274 -52.43 14.87 -12.74
N GLY A 275 -53.69 14.47 -12.58
CA GLY A 275 -54.40 13.57 -13.47
C GLY A 275 -55.04 14.25 -14.68
N GLY A 276 -55.36 13.41 -15.67
CA GLY A 276 -56.18 13.76 -16.84
C GLY A 276 -56.38 12.53 -17.74
N ARG A 277 -57.64 12.10 -17.92
CA ARG A 277 -58.08 10.97 -18.78
C ARG A 277 -58.10 11.36 -20.29
N PRO A 278 -58.26 10.39 -21.23
CA PRO A 278 -57.65 10.39 -22.57
C PRO A 278 -58.56 10.94 -23.69
N PRO A 279 -58.09 10.97 -24.95
CA PRO A 279 -58.58 9.95 -25.91
C PRO A 279 -57.56 9.41 -26.94
N SER A 280 -58.06 8.44 -27.70
CA SER A 280 -57.52 7.56 -28.75
C SER A 280 -56.79 8.20 -29.95
N ASN A 281 -55.79 7.48 -30.51
CA ASN A 281 -55.81 6.73 -31.79
C ASN A 281 -54.47 6.78 -32.60
N ARG A 282 -54.04 5.58 -33.06
CA ARG A 282 -53.21 5.21 -34.23
C ARG A 282 -51.72 5.62 -34.42
N HIS A 283 -50.94 4.55 -34.60
CA HIS A 283 -49.82 4.33 -35.55
C HIS A 283 -48.62 5.30 -35.58
N GLN A 284 -47.44 4.79 -35.18
CA GLN A 284 -46.31 4.42 -36.06
C GLN A 284 -45.04 4.17 -35.23
N GLY A 285 -44.13 3.34 -35.76
CA GLY A 285 -42.70 3.49 -35.48
C GLY A 285 -42.11 2.60 -34.39
N ASN A 286 -42.00 1.31 -34.70
CA ASN A 286 -41.12 0.39 -33.97
C ASN A 286 -39.65 0.79 -34.21
N ARG A 287 -38.95 1.31 -33.19
CA ARG A 287 -37.49 1.33 -33.09
C ARG A 287 -37.07 1.52 -31.63
N ARG A 288 -37.06 0.42 -30.87
CA ARG A 288 -36.29 0.37 -29.61
C ARG A 288 -34.81 0.37 -30.00
N LEU A 289 -34.15 1.50 -29.83
CA LEU A 289 -32.71 1.54 -29.64
C LEU A 289 -32.46 0.91 -28.28
N SER A 290 -32.08 -0.38 -28.27
CA SER A 290 -31.47 -1.01 -27.11
C SER A 290 -30.08 -0.40 -26.95
N GLY A 291 -30.02 0.76 -26.27
CA GLY A 291 -28.80 1.23 -25.65
C GLY A 291 -28.42 0.22 -24.58
N SER A 292 -27.58 -0.74 -24.96
CA SER A 292 -26.86 -1.58 -24.01
C SER A 292 -25.96 -0.63 -23.22
N THR A 293 -26.41 -0.22 -22.04
CA THR A 293 -25.52 0.14 -20.95
C THR A 293 -24.73 -1.12 -20.63
N ARG A 294 -23.62 -1.34 -21.34
CA ARG A 294 -22.55 -2.19 -20.84
C ARG A 294 -22.08 -1.53 -19.56
N GLY A 295 -22.64 -1.98 -18.44
CA GLY A 295 -22.02 -1.76 -17.14
C GLY A 295 -20.60 -2.29 -17.27
N LEU A 296 -19.64 -1.37 -17.19
CA LEU A 296 -18.23 -1.72 -17.06
C LEU A 296 -18.13 -2.49 -15.75
N GLU A 297 -17.80 -3.78 -15.82
CA GLU A 297 -17.45 -4.52 -14.62
C GLU A 297 -16.21 -3.86 -13.98
N PRO A 298 -16.17 -3.63 -12.65
CA PRO A 298 -15.10 -2.90 -11.95
C PRO A 298 -13.72 -3.56 -12.02
N LYS A 299 -13.60 -4.74 -12.64
CA LYS A 299 -12.36 -5.50 -12.76
C LYS A 299 -11.32 -4.86 -13.69
N TYR A 300 -11.73 -3.97 -14.59
CA TYR A 300 -10.86 -3.41 -15.63
C TYR A 300 -10.24 -2.03 -15.29
N GLU A 301 -10.70 -1.35 -14.23
CA GLU A 301 -10.24 0.00 -13.89
C GLU A 301 -8.89 0.00 -13.13
N TRP A 302 -8.72 -0.91 -12.17
CA TRP A 302 -7.48 -1.08 -11.39
C TRP A 302 -6.28 -1.58 -12.21
N TRP A 303 -6.57 -2.25 -13.33
CA TRP A 303 -5.58 -2.66 -14.32
C TRP A 303 -4.85 -1.48 -14.96
N GLY A 304 -5.61 -0.43 -15.26
CA GLY A 304 -5.05 0.85 -15.69
C GLY A 304 -4.19 1.42 -14.56
N ALA A 305 -4.73 1.53 -13.35
CA ALA A 305 -4.05 2.13 -12.20
C ALA A 305 -2.72 1.45 -11.81
N LEU A 306 -2.64 0.11 -11.77
CA LEU A 306 -1.38 -0.59 -11.44
C LEU A 306 -0.35 -0.46 -12.57
N LYS A 307 -0.79 -0.59 -13.82
CA LYS A 307 0.07 -0.31 -14.98
C LYS A 307 0.58 1.12 -14.93
N VAL A 308 -0.26 2.05 -14.51
CA VAL A 308 0.02 3.47 -14.41
C VAL A 308 0.93 3.79 -13.23
N LEU A 309 0.77 3.14 -12.08
CA LEU A 309 1.68 3.20 -10.93
C LEU A 309 3.12 2.86 -11.34
N VAL A 310 3.24 1.77 -12.10
CA VAL A 310 4.51 1.22 -12.55
C VAL A 310 5.10 2.03 -13.72
N VAL A 311 4.27 2.40 -14.69
CA VAL A 311 4.66 3.27 -15.82
C VAL A 311 4.98 4.69 -15.37
N ALA A 312 4.37 5.23 -14.31
CA ALA A 312 4.71 6.53 -13.73
C ALA A 312 6.15 6.53 -13.20
N GLY A 313 6.52 5.50 -12.43
CA GLY A 313 7.90 5.29 -12.01
C GLY A 313 8.84 5.21 -13.21
N PHE A 314 8.47 4.47 -14.26
CA PHE A 314 9.32 4.32 -15.45
C PHE A 314 9.39 5.54 -16.37
N THR A 315 8.38 6.41 -16.38
CA THR A 315 8.40 7.63 -17.21
C THR A 315 9.42 8.63 -16.67
N ILE A 316 9.65 8.66 -15.34
CA ILE A 316 10.67 9.50 -14.69
C ILE A 316 12.10 9.07 -15.06
N LEU A 317 12.35 7.81 -15.40
CA LEU A 317 13.67 7.34 -15.85
C LEU A 317 14.06 7.83 -17.26
N LEU A 318 13.11 8.37 -18.04
CA LEU A 318 13.29 8.79 -19.43
C LEU A 318 13.31 10.31 -19.63
N THR A 319 13.25 11.08 -18.55
CA THR A 319 13.39 12.55 -18.51
C THR A 319 14.61 12.97 -17.73
#